data_AF-A0A935X0U5-F1
#
_entry.id   AF-A0A935X0U5-F1
#
_cell.length_a   1.000
_cell.length_b   1.000
_cell.length_c   1.000
_cell.angle_alpha   90.00
_cell.angle_beta   90.00
_cell.angle_gamma   90.00
#
_symmetry.space_group_name_H-M   'P 1'
#
loop_
_entity.id
_entity.type
_entity.pdbx_description
1 polymer ?
#
loop_
_entity_poly.entity_id
_entity_poly.type
_entity_poly.pdbx_seq_one_letter_code
_entity_poly.pdbx_strand_id
1 'polypeptide(L)'
;MPFRLRLDVGQSIQTSLLTLVMQGDGNLVLYDKAGLPAFATYTQANCGAVDCRVVFQGYGNLVAYRGREWGPSAAVWSSESSGKTCDGQCL
;
A
#
# COMPACT_ATOMS: atom_id res chain seq x y z
N MET A 1 4.69 17.07 -5.31
CA MET A 1 3.84 16.41 -6.33
C MET A 1 2.69 15.74 -5.59
N PRO A 2 1.42 16.05 -5.86
CA PRO A 2 0.32 15.38 -5.16
C PRO A 2 0.15 13.96 -5.72
N PHE A 3 0.29 12.96 -4.86
CA PHE A 3 -0.08 11.60 -5.18
C PHE A 3 -1.60 11.49 -5.17
N ARG A 4 -2.19 10.97 -6.26
CA ARG A 4 -3.66 10.89 -6.41
C ARG A 4 -4.27 9.76 -5.59
N LEU A 5 -3.49 8.70 -5.33
CA LEU A 5 -3.90 7.58 -4.48
C LEU A 5 -2.92 7.45 -3.31
N ARG A 6 -3.44 7.70 -2.11
CA ARG A 6 -2.75 7.50 -0.84
C ARG A 6 -3.77 6.96 0.15
N LEU A 7 -3.35 5.99 0.96
CA LEU A 7 -4.08 5.59 2.15
C LEU A 7 -3.17 5.82 3.35
N ASP A 8 -3.62 6.67 4.26
CA ASP A 8 -3.09 6.76 5.61
C ASP A 8 -3.66 5.62 6.47
N VAL A 9 -3.01 5.31 7.58
CA VAL A 9 -3.54 4.36 8.59
C VAL A 9 -5.03 4.62 8.85
N GLY A 10 -5.83 3.54 8.82
CA GLY A 10 -7.28 3.54 9.00
C GLY A 10 -8.07 3.79 7.73
N GLN A 11 -7.44 4.27 6.65
CA GLN A 11 -8.12 4.48 5.37
C GLN A 11 -8.15 3.20 4.54
N SER A 12 -9.19 3.08 3.72
CA SER A 12 -9.37 1.93 2.83
C SER A 12 -9.97 2.33 1.50
N ILE A 13 -9.74 1.47 0.50
CA ILE A 13 -10.46 1.44 -0.77
C ILE A 13 -11.31 0.19 -0.75
N GLN A 14 -12.59 0.34 -1.06
CA GLN A 14 -13.56 -0.75 -0.99
C GLN A 14 -14.28 -0.88 -2.32
N THR A 15 -14.51 -2.13 -2.71
CA THR A 15 -15.51 -2.51 -3.71
C THR A 15 -16.58 -3.36 -3.02
N SER A 16 -17.58 -3.83 -3.77
CA SER A 16 -18.55 -4.80 -3.24
C SER A 16 -17.92 -6.16 -2.89
N LEU A 17 -16.67 -6.41 -3.29
CA LEU A 17 -16.01 -7.71 -3.14
C LEU A 17 -14.74 -7.67 -2.30
N LEU A 18 -14.06 -6.53 -2.25
CA LEU A 18 -12.71 -6.42 -1.69
C LEU A 18 -12.57 -5.17 -0.84
N THR A 19 -11.74 -5.26 0.19
CA THR A 19 -11.29 -4.11 0.99
C THR A 19 -9.78 -4.08 1.04
N LEU A 20 -9.17 -3.06 0.45
CA LEU A 20 -7.74 -2.76 0.61
C LEU A 20 -7.60 -1.70 1.71
N VAL A 21 -6.97 -2.04 2.83
CA VAL A 21 -6.88 -1.17 4.01
C VAL A 21 -5.43 -1.01 4.47
N MET A 22 -5.05 0.24 4.74
CA MET A 22 -3.83 0.54 5.50
C MET A 22 -4.18 0.43 6.98
N GLN A 23 -3.85 -0.71 7.61
CA GLN A 23 -4.29 -1.03 8.96
C GLN A 23 -3.60 -0.18 10.03
N GLY A 24 -4.22 -0.17 11.21
CA GLY A 24 -3.76 0.50 12.43
C GLY A 24 -2.34 0.17 12.85
N ASP A 25 -1.86 -1.02 12.50
CA ASP A 25 -0.54 -1.55 12.87
C ASP A 25 0.54 -1.24 11.82
N GLY A 26 0.21 -0.59 10.71
CA GLY A 26 1.15 -0.30 9.64
C GLY A 26 1.27 -1.41 8.58
N ASN A 27 0.35 -2.39 8.56
CA ASN A 27 0.24 -3.37 7.49
C ASN A 27 -0.76 -2.93 6.41
N LEU A 28 -0.45 -3.12 5.12
CA LEU A 28 -1.42 -2.97 4.05
C LEU A 28 -1.98 -4.34 3.72
N VAL A 29 -3.30 -4.50 3.87
CA VAL A 29 -3.97 -5.79 3.69
C VAL A 29 -5.13 -5.67 2.72
N LEU A 30 -5.23 -6.62 1.81
CA LEU A 30 -6.41 -6.86 0.98
C LEU A 30 -7.24 -7.96 1.62
N TYR A 31 -8.48 -7.65 1.97
CA TYR A 31 -9.47 -8.59 2.45
C TYR A 31 -10.46 -8.93 1.35
N ASP A 32 -10.88 -10.20 1.30
CA ASP A 32 -12.02 -10.63 0.50
C ASP A 32 -13.37 -10.29 1.18
N LYS A 33 -14.47 -10.64 0.52
CA LYS A 33 -15.83 -10.38 1.03
C LYS A 33 -16.16 -11.12 2.34
N ALA A 34 -15.42 -12.16 2.68
CA ALA A 34 -15.58 -12.92 3.92
C ALA A 34 -14.72 -12.34 5.05
N GLY A 35 -13.93 -11.30 4.78
CA GLY A 35 -13.00 -10.72 5.74
C GLY A 35 -11.71 -11.55 5.89
N LEU A 36 -11.42 -12.46 4.95
CA LEU A 36 -10.17 -13.21 4.96
C LEU A 36 -9.08 -12.44 4.20
N PRO A 37 -7.84 -12.40 4.72
CA PRO A 37 -6.75 -11.70 4.04
C PRO A 37 -6.35 -12.47 2.77
N ALA A 38 -6.50 -11.84 1.61
CA ALA A 38 -6.07 -12.36 0.32
C ALA A 38 -4.61 -11.95 -0.01
N PHE A 39 -4.16 -10.82 0.54
CA PHE A 39 -2.78 -10.32 0.40
C PHE A 39 -2.41 -9.45 1.60
N ALA A 40 -1.13 -9.43 1.97
CA ALA A 40 -0.57 -8.53 2.99
C ALA A 40 0.87 -8.14 2.66
N THR A 41 1.28 -6.92 3.00
CA THR A 41 2.67 -6.45 2.86
C THR A 41 3.59 -6.91 4.00
N TYR A 42 3.01 -7.32 5.14
CA TYR A 42 3.71 -7.72 6.35
C TYR A 42 4.61 -6.62 6.93
N THR A 43 4.19 -5.36 6.79
CA THR A 43 5.01 -4.19 7.18
C THR A 43 4.81 -3.73 8.61
N GLN A 44 3.97 -4.39 9.40
CA GLN A 44 3.62 -3.99 10.77
C GLN A 44 4.84 -3.73 11.68
N ALA A 45 5.91 -4.52 11.55
CA ALA A 45 7.12 -4.37 12.37
C ALA A 45 8.00 -3.18 11.96
N ASN A 46 7.96 -2.77 10.70
CA ASN A 46 8.90 -1.80 10.12
C ASN A 46 8.28 -0.42 9.91
N CYS A 47 6.96 -0.38 9.81
CA CYS A 47 6.20 0.83 9.57
C CYS A 47 5.73 1.44 10.90
N GLY A 48 5.11 0.64 11.78
CA GLY A 48 4.54 1.09 13.05
C GLY A 48 3.18 1.78 12.91
N ALA A 49 2.52 2.01 14.04
CA ALA A 49 1.11 2.44 14.08
C ALA A 49 0.86 3.92 13.73
N VAL A 50 1.91 4.76 13.75
CA VAL A 50 1.77 6.22 13.66
C VAL A 50 2.53 6.69 12.42
N ASP A 51 1.80 7.32 11.49
CA ASP A 51 2.31 7.87 10.23
C ASP A 51 2.70 6.88 9.13
N CYS A 52 2.16 5.66 9.15
CA CYS A 52 2.25 4.78 7.99
C CYS A 52 1.26 5.11 6.89
N ARG A 53 1.71 4.92 5.66
CA ARG A 53 0.91 5.20 4.47
C ARG A 53 1.37 4.37 3.30
N VAL A 54 0.42 4.00 2.46
CA VAL A 54 0.71 3.50 1.12
C VAL A 54 0.40 4.57 0.09
N VAL A 55 1.26 4.68 -0.93
CA VAL A 55 1.11 5.65 -2.01
C VAL A 55 1.34 4.98 -3.35
N PHE A 56 0.44 5.26 -4.30
CA PHE A 56 0.67 4.94 -5.71
C PHE A 56 1.41 6.10 -6.38
N GLN A 57 2.63 5.82 -6.78
CA GLN A 57 3.57 6.78 -7.34
C GLN A 57 3.31 7.01 -8.83
N GLY A 58 3.75 8.16 -9.35
CA GLY A 58 3.55 8.52 -10.76
C GLY A 58 4.19 7.58 -11.78
N TYR A 59 5.16 6.76 -11.36
CA TYR A 59 5.83 5.77 -12.21
C TYR A 59 5.22 4.36 -12.11
N GLY A 60 4.03 4.22 -11.50
CA GLY A 60 3.31 2.94 -11.42
C GLY A 60 3.73 2.03 -10.26
N ASN A 61 4.51 2.54 -9.30
CA ASN A 61 4.91 1.78 -8.11
C ASN A 61 3.95 2.03 -6.95
N LEU A 62 3.55 0.97 -6.24
CA LEU A 62 2.85 1.07 -4.97
C LEU A 62 3.87 0.91 -3.84
N VAL A 63 3.99 1.91 -2.96
CA VAL A 63 5.04 1.92 -1.94
C VAL A 63 4.45 2.23 -0.57
N ALA A 64 4.80 1.41 0.42
CA ALA A 64 4.53 1.69 1.81
C ALA A 64 5.69 2.51 2.40
N TYR A 65 5.35 3.61 3.05
CA TYR A 65 6.29 4.52 3.68
C TYR A 65 6.05 4.59 5.18
N ARG A 66 7.14 4.59 5.94
CA ARG A 66 7.13 4.99 7.36
C ARG A 66 7.29 6.51 7.46
N GLY A 67 6.48 7.14 8.30
CA GLY A 67 6.62 8.56 8.60
C GLY A 67 6.25 9.50 7.44
N ARG A 68 6.71 10.75 7.54
CA ARG A 68 6.30 11.83 6.62
C ARG A 68 7.24 12.08 5.45
N GLU A 69 8.39 11.44 5.44
CA GLU A 69 9.39 11.57 4.39
C GLU A 69 9.03 10.81 3.12
N TRP A 70 9.54 11.28 1.99
CA TRP A 70 9.47 10.60 0.70
C TRP A 70 10.88 10.24 0.29
N GLY A 71 11.12 8.96 0.01
CA GLY A 71 12.43 8.51 -0.45
C GLY A 71 12.81 7.13 0.06
N PRO A 72 13.93 6.57 -0.42
CA PRO A 72 14.33 5.21 -0.14
C PRO A 72 14.57 4.92 1.36
N SER A 73 14.99 5.92 2.14
CA SER A 73 15.18 5.80 3.60
C SER A 73 13.89 5.56 4.39
N ALA A 74 12.75 5.94 3.82
CA ALA A 74 11.42 5.83 4.42
C ALA A 74 10.60 4.69 3.81
N ALA A 75 10.99 4.13 2.68
CA ALA A 75 10.28 3.01 2.06
C ALA A 75 10.49 1.74 2.89
N VAL A 76 9.39 1.06 3.24
CA VAL A 76 9.42 -0.21 3.99
C VAL A 76 8.95 -1.40 3.17
N TRP A 77 8.24 -1.14 2.06
CA TRP A 77 7.82 -2.14 1.09
C TRP A 77 7.51 -1.46 -0.26
N SER A 78 7.66 -2.19 -1.35
CA SER A 78 7.42 -1.74 -2.72
C SER A 78 6.82 -2.89 -3.54
N SER A 79 5.86 -2.61 -4.42
CA SER A 79 5.38 -3.57 -5.42
C SER A 79 6.41 -3.86 -6.52
N GLU A 80 7.50 -3.09 -6.54
CA GLU A 80 8.60 -3.18 -7.50
C GLU A 80 8.12 -3.03 -8.95
N SER A 81 7.10 -2.19 -9.17
CA SER A 81 6.47 -2.00 -10.48
C SER A 81 6.82 -0.66 -11.15
N SER A 82 7.81 0.06 -10.62
CA SER A 82 8.26 1.33 -11.18
C SER A 82 8.71 1.18 -12.63
N GLY A 83 8.04 1.88 -13.54
CA GLY A 83 8.35 1.87 -14.98
C GLY A 83 8.08 0.53 -15.68
N LYS A 84 7.49 -0.46 -14.99
CA LYS A 84 7.08 -1.72 -15.61
C LYS A 84 5.82 -1.50 -16.44
N THR A 85 5.83 -1.95 -17.69
CA THR A 85 4.65 -1.99 -18.55
C THR A 85 3.92 -3.32 -18.38
N CYS A 86 2.60 -3.33 -18.55
CA CYS A 86 1.85 -4.56 -18.71
C CYS A 86 2.03 -5.05 -20.16
N ASP A 87 2.88 -6.06 -20.40
CA ASP A 87 3.05 -6.68 -21.73
C ASP A 87 1.94 -7.69 -22.05
N GLY A 88 0.68 -7.33 -21.74
CA GLY A 88 -0.50 -8.17 -21.99
C GLY A 88 -0.78 -9.26 -20.94
N GLN A 89 0.01 -9.34 -19.87
CA GLN A 89 -0.26 -10.21 -18.71
C GLN A 89 -0.03 -9.44 -17.41
N CYS A 90 -1.02 -8.65 -17.00
CA CYS A 90 -1.10 -8.17 -15.62
C CYS A 90 -2.00 -9.14 -14.86
N LEU A 91 -1.39 -9.94 -13.97
CA LEU A 91 -2.08 -10.82 -13.03
C LEU A 91 -2.80 -10.01 -11.96
#